data_AF-A0A3Q0JGU9-F1
#
_entry.id   AF-A0A3Q0JGU9-F1
#
_cell.length_a   1.000
_cell.length_b   1.000
_cell.length_c   1.000
_cell.angle_alpha   90.00
_cell.angle_beta   90.00
_cell.angle_gamma   90.00
#
_symmetry.space_group_name_H-M   'P 1'
#
loop_
_entity.id
_entity.type
_entity.pdbx_description
1 polymer ?
#
loop_
_entity_poly.entity_id
_entity_poly.type
_entity_poly.pdbx_seq_one_letter_code
_entity_poly.pdbx_strand_id
1 'polypeptide(L)'
;MGPVRTLDSGPVQTASVQELVLPPNPDGSCKLTHLSQVKLVVRNQHGHLLDRLSPWATYVTEPPVVGHAYEQRIWNPKPQDKHKWTSSKPKKPDNLKIYESHVGICTQEQKCASYEDFVRVVIPRIVKQGYNAVQLMAIMEHAYYASFGYQVTSFFAASSR
;
A
#
# COMPACT_ATOMS: atom_id res chain seq x y z
N MET A 1 54.44 -4.37 -22.67
CA MET A 1 53.01 -4.47 -23.00
C MET A 1 52.51 -5.83 -22.49
N GLY A 2 51.83 -5.85 -21.35
CA GLY A 2 51.17 -7.07 -20.85
C GLY A 2 49.77 -7.20 -21.45
N PRO A 3 49.24 -8.42 -21.64
CA PRO A 3 47.92 -8.60 -22.24
C PRO A 3 46.83 -8.05 -21.33
N VAL A 4 45.95 -7.25 -21.92
CA VAL A 4 44.72 -6.73 -21.30
C VAL A 4 43.83 -7.94 -20.98
N ARG A 5 43.60 -8.19 -19.68
CA ARG A 5 42.56 -9.13 -19.24
C ARG A 5 41.21 -8.48 -19.51
N THR A 6 40.52 -8.95 -20.53
CA THR A 6 39.08 -8.71 -20.68
C THR A 6 38.38 -9.30 -19.48
N LEU A 7 37.77 -8.45 -18.65
CA LEU A 7 36.83 -8.87 -17.63
C LEU A 7 35.67 -9.54 -18.35
N ASP A 8 35.57 -10.85 -18.17
CA ASP A 8 34.47 -11.67 -18.65
C ASP A 8 33.18 -11.11 -18.01
N SER A 9 32.42 -10.34 -18.78
CA SER A 9 31.08 -9.93 -18.39
C SER A 9 30.22 -11.20 -18.42
N GLY A 10 30.16 -11.89 -17.29
CA GLY A 10 29.21 -12.98 -17.08
C GLY A 10 27.80 -12.54 -17.48
N PRO A 11 26.92 -13.47 -17.87
CA PRO A 11 25.62 -13.13 -18.44
C PRO A 11 24.90 -12.16 -17.52
N VAL A 12 24.60 -10.97 -18.05
CA VAL A 12 23.69 -10.01 -17.42
C VAL A 12 22.42 -10.79 -17.13
N GLN A 13 22.17 -11.03 -15.83
CA GLN A 13 21.02 -11.78 -15.37
C GLN A 13 19.79 -11.00 -15.83
N THR A 14 19.14 -11.49 -16.88
CA THR A 14 17.86 -10.97 -17.37
C THR A 14 16.88 -10.99 -16.19
N ALA A 15 16.10 -9.93 -16.03
CA ALA A 15 15.19 -9.78 -14.91
C ALA A 15 14.34 -11.05 -14.71
N SER A 16 14.63 -11.83 -13.67
CA SER A 16 13.97 -13.11 -13.43
C SER A 16 12.67 -12.88 -12.68
N VAL A 17 11.56 -12.71 -13.40
CA VAL A 17 10.21 -12.74 -12.83
C VAL A 17 9.89 -14.19 -12.45
N GLN A 18 9.44 -14.41 -11.21
CA GLN A 18 8.93 -15.71 -10.76
C GLN A 18 7.39 -15.69 -10.76
N GLU A 19 6.78 -16.77 -11.24
CA GLU A 19 5.34 -16.91 -11.35
C GLU A 19 4.85 -18.18 -10.62
N LEU A 20 3.69 -18.08 -9.98
CA LEU A 20 2.98 -19.20 -9.36
C LEU A 20 1.49 -19.08 -9.71
N VAL A 21 0.95 -20.11 -10.37
CA VAL A 21 -0.49 -20.22 -10.66
C VAL A 21 -1.11 -21.24 -9.72
N LEU A 22 -2.03 -20.80 -8.88
CA LEU A 22 -2.81 -21.68 -8.01
C LEU A 22 -4.11 -22.06 -8.73
N PRO A 23 -4.42 -23.36 -8.93
CA PRO A 23 -5.69 -23.75 -9.53
C PRO A 23 -6.86 -23.38 -8.61
N PRO A 24 -8.08 -23.21 -9.13
CA PRO A 24 -9.24 -22.96 -8.29
C PRO A 24 -9.55 -24.16 -7.37
N ASN A 25 -10.42 -23.94 -6.39
CA ASN A 25 -11.04 -25.03 -5.64
C ASN A 25 -12.02 -25.82 -6.53
N PRO A 26 -12.46 -27.03 -6.12
CA PRO A 26 -13.40 -27.84 -6.91
C PRO A 26 -14.73 -27.12 -7.24
N ASP A 27 -15.15 -26.18 -6.39
CA ASP A 27 -16.34 -25.34 -6.58
C ASP A 27 -16.09 -24.09 -7.46
N GLY A 28 -14.88 -23.93 -8.00
CA GLY A 28 -14.47 -22.78 -8.79
C GLY A 28 -14.03 -21.56 -7.98
N SER A 29 -14.07 -21.60 -6.65
CA SER A 29 -13.67 -20.48 -5.80
C SER A 29 -12.14 -20.27 -5.75
N CYS A 30 -11.72 -19.04 -5.44
CA CYS A 30 -10.31 -18.70 -5.25
C CYS A 30 -9.73 -19.40 -4.00
N LYS A 31 -8.54 -19.97 -4.11
CA LYS A 31 -7.83 -20.57 -2.96
C LYS A 31 -7.51 -19.57 -1.85
N LEU A 32 -7.29 -18.32 -2.21
CA LEU A 32 -6.97 -17.25 -1.26
C LEU A 32 -8.24 -16.45 -0.97
N THR A 33 -8.75 -16.59 0.25
CA THR A 33 -9.95 -15.89 0.70
C THR A 33 -9.63 -14.43 1.05
N HIS A 34 -10.63 -13.55 0.93
CA HIS A 34 -10.48 -12.15 1.32
C HIS A 34 -10.03 -12.04 2.79
N LEU A 35 -9.07 -11.15 3.05
CA LEU A 35 -8.42 -10.89 4.35
C LEU A 35 -7.60 -12.05 4.93
N SER A 36 -7.46 -13.18 4.21
CA SER A 36 -6.46 -14.18 4.57
C SER A 36 -5.05 -13.57 4.55
N GLN A 37 -4.22 -14.04 5.47
CA GLN A 37 -2.83 -13.61 5.57
C GLN A 37 -1.97 -14.38 4.57
N VAL A 38 -1.06 -13.67 3.91
CA VAL A 38 -0.07 -14.28 3.00
C VAL A 38 1.33 -13.72 3.24
N LYS A 39 2.34 -14.50 2.84
CA LYS A 39 3.73 -14.08 2.79
C LYS A 39 4.40 -14.73 1.58
N LEU A 40 5.42 -14.07 1.04
CA LEU A 40 6.36 -14.66 0.12
C LEU A 40 7.49 -15.32 0.91
N VAL A 41 7.82 -16.56 0.57
CA VAL A 41 8.97 -17.26 1.13
C VAL A 41 10.09 -17.23 0.09
N VAL A 42 11.16 -16.51 0.39
CA VAL A 42 12.32 -16.37 -0.49
C VAL A 42 13.48 -17.18 0.08
N ARG A 43 14.02 -18.12 -0.69
CA ARG A 43 15.26 -18.81 -0.34
C ARG A 43 16.46 -17.98 -0.79
N ASN A 44 17.34 -17.60 0.12
CA ASN A 44 18.56 -16.86 -0.22
C ASN A 44 19.68 -17.82 -0.72
N GLN A 45 20.80 -17.25 -1.16
CA GLN A 45 21.96 -18.00 -1.66
C GLN A 45 22.61 -18.94 -0.62
N HIS A 46 22.35 -18.73 0.68
CA HIS A 46 22.85 -19.58 1.77
C HIS A 46 21.83 -20.67 2.17
N GLY A 47 20.71 -20.79 1.44
CA GLY A 47 19.66 -21.76 1.71
C GLY A 47 18.66 -21.34 2.80
N HIS A 48 18.81 -20.16 3.41
CA HIS A 48 17.86 -19.69 4.42
C HIS A 48 16.54 -19.26 3.78
N LEU A 49 15.43 -19.58 4.45
CA LEU A 49 14.10 -19.11 4.06
C LEU A 49 13.80 -17.77 4.74
N LEU A 50 13.34 -16.82 3.94
CA LEU A 50 13.04 -15.46 4.35
C LEU A 50 11.58 -15.13 4.04
N ASP A 51 10.83 -14.79 5.08
CA ASP A 51 9.48 -14.26 4.96
C ASP A 51 9.51 -12.81 4.49
N ARG A 52 8.76 -12.48 3.43
CA ARG A 52 8.61 -11.12 2.90
C ARG A 52 7.15 -10.82 2.58
N LEU A 53 6.78 -9.55 2.70
CA LEU A 53 5.55 -9.06 2.06
C LEU A 53 5.82 -8.87 0.57
N SER A 54 4.80 -9.02 -0.26
CA SER A 54 4.90 -8.70 -1.67
C SER A 54 5.20 -7.22 -1.86
N PRO A 55 6.15 -6.85 -2.75
CA PRO A 55 6.31 -5.45 -3.17
C PRO A 55 5.04 -4.85 -3.79
N TRP A 56 4.14 -5.72 -4.26
CA TRP A 56 2.85 -5.39 -4.88
C TRP A 56 1.66 -5.59 -3.93
N ALA A 57 1.91 -5.72 -2.62
CA ALA A 57 0.83 -5.82 -1.64
C ALA A 57 -0.07 -4.56 -1.70
N THR A 58 -1.37 -4.78 -1.85
CA THR A 58 -2.38 -3.71 -1.89
C THR A 58 -3.00 -3.40 -0.53
N TYR A 59 -2.81 -4.29 0.44
CA TYR A 59 -3.27 -4.10 1.81
C TYR A 59 -2.38 -4.90 2.76
N VAL A 60 -1.87 -4.22 3.78
CA VAL A 60 -1.10 -4.80 4.87
C VAL A 60 -1.66 -4.23 6.16
N THR A 61 -1.61 -4.96 7.26
CA THR A 61 -2.15 -4.50 8.55
C THR A 61 -1.09 -4.58 9.63
N GLU A 62 -1.20 -3.69 10.63
CA GLU A 62 -0.43 -3.82 11.86
C GLU A 62 -0.69 -5.20 12.51
N PRO A 63 0.31 -5.81 13.17
CA PRO A 63 0.15 -7.11 13.80
C PRO A 63 -0.83 -7.04 15.00
N PRO A 64 -1.61 -8.11 15.24
CA PRO A 64 -2.65 -8.11 16.29
C PRO A 64 -2.11 -8.15 17.74
N VAL A 65 -0.81 -8.42 17.94
CA VAL A 65 -0.13 -8.53 19.25
C VAL A 65 1.25 -7.87 19.14
N VAL A 66 1.89 -7.58 20.28
CA VAL A 66 3.29 -7.09 20.42
C VAL A 66 4.21 -7.78 19.40
N GLY A 67 4.41 -7.10 18.28
CA GLY A 67 5.14 -7.57 17.14
C GLY A 67 5.46 -6.38 16.27
N HIS A 68 6.61 -6.40 15.61
CA HIS A 68 7.09 -5.28 14.81
C HIS A 68 6.82 -5.44 13.31
N ALA A 69 6.36 -6.62 12.88
CA ALA A 69 6.19 -6.95 11.47
C ALA A 69 4.72 -6.87 11.05
N TYR A 70 4.46 -6.07 10.02
CA TYR A 70 3.17 -6.00 9.35
C TYR A 70 2.79 -7.32 8.68
N GLU A 71 1.50 -7.54 8.51
CA GLU A 71 0.94 -8.72 7.86
C GLU A 71 0.27 -8.33 6.54
N GLN A 72 0.64 -9.00 5.44
CA GLN A 72 -0.06 -8.80 4.17
C GLN A 72 -1.40 -9.54 4.18
N ARG A 73 -2.45 -8.84 3.77
CA ARG A 73 -3.83 -9.35 3.68
C ARG A 73 -4.26 -9.40 2.22
N ILE A 74 -4.97 -10.47 1.84
CA ILE A 74 -5.55 -10.57 0.50
C ILE A 74 -6.75 -9.61 0.39
N TRP A 75 -6.57 -8.52 -0.35
CA TRP A 75 -7.65 -7.58 -0.65
C TRP A 75 -8.41 -7.99 -1.91
N ASN A 76 -9.43 -8.84 -1.72
CA ASN A 76 -10.34 -9.29 -2.77
C ASN A 76 -11.80 -9.29 -2.29
N PRO A 77 -12.37 -8.12 -1.94
CA PRO A 77 -13.74 -8.02 -1.46
C PRO A 77 -14.74 -8.49 -2.52
N LYS A 78 -15.93 -8.94 -2.08
CA LYS A 78 -17.00 -9.37 -2.99
C LYS A 78 -17.50 -8.17 -3.82
N PRO A 79 -18.09 -8.39 -5.01
CA PRO A 79 -18.52 -7.29 -5.89
C PRO A 79 -19.45 -6.27 -5.23
N GLN A 80 -20.30 -6.69 -4.28
CA GLN A 80 -21.19 -5.80 -3.53
C GLN A 80 -20.48 -4.91 -2.51
N ASP A 81 -19.31 -5.34 -2.01
CA ASP A 81 -18.53 -4.63 -1.00
C ASP A 81 -17.48 -3.70 -1.63
N LYS A 82 -17.30 -3.77 -2.96
CA LYS A 82 -16.39 -2.88 -3.69
C LYS A 82 -16.98 -1.47 -3.77
N HIS A 83 -16.19 -0.47 -3.39
CA HIS A 83 -16.55 0.93 -3.57
C HIS A 83 -16.82 1.24 -5.04
N LYS A 84 -17.98 1.85 -5.32
CA LYS A 84 -18.37 2.31 -6.66
C LYS A 84 -18.30 3.83 -6.68
N TRP A 85 -17.42 4.37 -7.53
CA TRP A 85 -17.33 5.80 -7.76
C TRP A 85 -18.63 6.33 -8.37
N THR A 86 -19.28 7.26 -7.69
CA THR A 86 -20.54 7.89 -8.15
C THR A 86 -20.32 9.27 -8.76
N SER A 87 -19.17 9.88 -8.51
CA SER A 87 -18.86 11.25 -8.92
C SER A 87 -17.83 11.26 -10.05
N SER A 88 -17.98 12.19 -10.99
CA SER A 88 -16.97 12.45 -12.02
C SER A 88 -15.81 13.27 -11.45
N LYS A 89 -14.65 13.16 -12.10
CA LYS A 89 -13.49 13.99 -11.75
C LYS A 89 -13.84 15.46 -11.95
N PRO A 90 -13.54 16.35 -10.97
CA PRO A 90 -13.73 17.79 -11.16
C PRO A 90 -12.95 18.33 -12.36
N LYS A 91 -13.45 19.41 -12.97
CA LYS A 91 -12.70 20.14 -14.00
C LYS A 91 -11.42 20.71 -13.38
N LYS A 92 -10.35 20.77 -14.18
CA LYS A 92 -9.10 21.41 -13.76
C LYS A 92 -9.39 22.88 -13.43
N PRO A 93 -9.06 23.38 -12.22
CA PRO A 93 -9.24 24.78 -11.88
C PRO A 93 -8.15 25.64 -12.51
N ASP A 94 -8.43 26.93 -12.70
CA ASP A 94 -7.47 27.90 -13.24
C ASP A 94 -6.34 28.21 -12.25
N ASN A 95 -6.65 28.20 -10.95
CA ASN A 95 -5.70 28.38 -9.86
C ASN A 95 -5.89 27.30 -8.78
N LEU A 96 -4.81 26.83 -8.18
CA LEU A 96 -4.87 25.87 -7.08
C LEU A 96 -4.89 26.58 -5.72
N LYS A 97 -5.89 26.26 -4.92
CA LYS A 97 -5.99 26.55 -3.50
C LYS A 97 -5.97 25.20 -2.79
N ILE A 98 -4.77 24.79 -2.40
CA ILE A 98 -4.50 23.45 -1.87
C ILE A 98 -4.65 23.45 -0.36
N TYR A 99 -5.48 22.56 0.15
CA TYR A 99 -5.53 22.24 1.57
C TYR A 99 -4.68 21.00 1.82
N GLU A 100 -3.51 21.15 2.44
CA GLU A 100 -2.65 20.03 2.83
C GLU A 100 -3.25 19.30 4.04
N SER A 101 -3.21 17.97 4.03
CA SER A 101 -3.93 17.16 5.00
C SER A 101 -3.27 15.84 5.29
N HIS A 102 -3.40 15.42 6.54
CA HIS A 102 -3.05 14.10 7.03
C HIS A 102 -4.27 13.49 7.73
N VAL A 103 -4.76 12.35 7.24
CA VAL A 103 -6.00 11.71 7.71
C VAL A 103 -5.93 11.37 9.20
N GLY A 104 -4.85 10.71 9.63
CA GLY A 104 -4.74 10.18 10.99
C GLY A 104 -4.75 11.21 12.13
N ILE A 105 -4.57 12.51 11.85
CA ILE A 105 -4.55 13.57 12.88
C ILE A 105 -5.70 14.58 12.70
N CYS A 106 -6.74 14.20 11.95
CA CYS A 106 -7.77 15.16 11.53
C CYS A 106 -8.91 15.38 12.53
N THR A 107 -8.91 14.67 13.65
CA THR A 107 -9.90 14.81 14.74
C THR A 107 -9.23 15.29 16.03
N GLN A 108 -10.03 15.68 17.01
CA GLN A 108 -9.55 16.08 18.34
C GLN A 108 -9.26 14.88 19.25
N GLU A 109 -9.65 13.68 18.82
CA GLU A 109 -9.45 12.45 19.59
C GLU A 109 -7.95 12.10 19.62
N GLN A 110 -7.47 11.61 20.76
CA GLN A 110 -6.08 11.17 20.94
C GLN A 110 -5.82 9.78 20.34
N LYS A 111 -6.26 9.57 19.09
CA LYS A 111 -6.12 8.32 18.33
C LYS A 111 -5.98 8.62 16.84
N CYS A 112 -5.49 7.65 16.08
CA CYS A 112 -5.51 7.76 14.62
C CYS A 112 -6.97 7.85 14.13
N ALA A 113 -7.29 8.92 13.41
CA ALA A 113 -8.60 9.08 12.78
C ALA A 113 -8.71 8.27 11.48
N SER A 114 -9.92 7.85 11.15
CA SER A 114 -10.21 7.05 9.95
C SER A 114 -10.41 7.90 8.70
N TYR A 115 -10.35 7.27 7.52
CA TYR A 115 -10.76 7.91 6.27
C TYR A 115 -12.21 8.41 6.31
N GLU A 116 -13.11 7.71 7.00
CA GLU A 116 -14.51 8.14 7.16
C GLU A 116 -14.63 9.40 8.03
N ASP A 117 -13.81 9.51 9.08
CA ASP A 117 -13.74 10.72 9.91
C ASP A 117 -13.29 11.92 9.09
N PHE A 118 -12.28 11.73 8.23
CA PHE A 118 -11.79 12.79 7.34
C PHE A 118 -12.90 13.27 6.38
N VAL A 119 -13.62 12.33 5.75
CA VAL A 119 -14.75 12.65 4.87
C VAL A 119 -15.84 13.40 5.62
N ARG A 120 -16.22 12.95 6.81
CA ARG A 120 -17.33 13.52 7.58
C ARG A 120 -17.01 14.91 8.16
N VAL A 121 -15.78 15.09 8.65
CA VAL A 121 -15.42 16.26 9.48
C VAL A 121 -14.61 17.30 8.71
N VAL A 122 -13.71 16.88 7.82
CA VAL A 122 -12.73 17.76 7.19
C VAL A 122 -13.19 18.25 5.82
N ILE A 123 -13.70 17.36 4.97
CA ILE A 123 -14.14 17.74 3.61
C ILE A 123 -15.15 18.90 3.61
N PRO A 124 -16.19 18.94 4.46
CA PRO A 124 -17.12 20.08 4.50
C PRO A 124 -16.44 21.40 4.88
N ARG A 125 -15.39 21.35 5.72
CA ARG A 125 -14.62 22.54 6.13
C ARG A 125 -13.76 23.06 4.98
N ILE A 126 -13.07 22.17 4.26
CA ILE A 126 -12.28 22.50 3.06
C ILE A 126 -13.17 23.21 2.03
N VAL A 127 -14.36 22.65 1.77
CA VAL A 127 -15.34 23.24 0.85
C VAL A 127 -15.82 24.61 1.35
N LYS A 128 -16.21 24.72 2.64
CA LYS A 128 -16.66 25.99 3.25
C LYS A 128 -15.61 27.10 3.17
N GLN A 129 -14.34 26.75 3.29
CA GLN A 129 -13.22 27.69 3.22
C GLN A 129 -12.81 28.06 1.78
N GLY A 130 -13.41 27.42 0.76
CA GLY A 130 -13.19 27.76 -0.65
C GLY A 130 -11.88 27.22 -1.24
N TYR A 131 -11.29 26.18 -0.62
CA TYR A 131 -10.21 25.40 -1.22
C TYR A 131 -10.77 24.54 -2.37
N ASN A 132 -9.96 24.29 -3.39
CA ASN A 132 -10.38 23.55 -4.59
C ASN A 132 -9.49 22.33 -4.91
N ALA A 133 -8.50 22.06 -4.08
CA ALA A 133 -7.67 20.87 -4.14
C ALA A 133 -7.30 20.42 -2.72
N VAL A 134 -7.10 19.11 -2.55
CA VAL A 134 -6.62 18.51 -1.29
C VAL A 134 -5.31 17.80 -1.60
N GLN A 135 -4.26 18.16 -0.87
CA GLN A 135 -3.02 17.40 -0.86
C GLN A 135 -3.09 16.40 0.27
N LEU A 136 -3.25 15.12 -0.07
CA LEU A 136 -3.31 14.03 0.91
C LEU A 136 -1.92 13.47 1.16
N MET A 137 -1.44 13.60 2.39
CA MET A 137 -0.19 13.05 2.87
C MET A 137 -0.40 11.67 3.51
N ALA A 138 0.69 10.91 3.64
CA ALA A 138 0.72 9.64 4.40
C ALA A 138 -0.30 8.58 3.93
N ILE A 139 -0.64 8.56 2.64
CA ILE A 139 -1.57 7.58 2.06
C ILE A 139 -0.89 6.25 1.75
N MET A 140 0.34 6.29 1.25
CA MET A 140 1.14 5.08 1.03
C MET A 140 1.50 4.49 2.40
N GLU A 141 1.40 3.17 2.54
CA GLU A 141 1.64 2.52 3.82
C GLU A 141 3.07 2.74 4.33
N HIS A 142 3.16 3.05 5.62
CA HIS A 142 4.38 3.40 6.32
C HIS A 142 4.31 2.85 7.74
N ALA A 143 5.19 1.91 8.08
CA ALA A 143 5.15 1.25 9.38
C ALA A 143 5.38 2.20 10.56
N TYR A 144 6.22 3.23 10.37
CA TYR A 144 6.53 4.20 11.41
C TYR A 144 5.64 5.45 11.29
N TYR A 145 4.61 5.56 12.14
CA TYR A 145 3.62 6.65 12.08
C TYR A 145 4.24 8.05 12.21
N ALA A 146 5.23 8.21 13.10
CA ALA A 146 5.92 9.49 13.29
C ALA A 146 6.84 9.89 12.12
N SER A 147 6.96 9.06 11.07
CA SER A 147 7.60 9.46 9.81
C SER A 147 6.75 10.44 8.99
N PHE A 148 5.50 10.71 9.38
CA PHE A 148 4.57 11.56 8.64
C PHE A 148 4.33 11.08 7.18
N GLY A 149 4.46 9.77 6.95
CA GLY A 149 4.32 9.14 5.65
C GLY A 149 5.60 9.08 4.81
N TYR A 150 6.72 9.62 5.29
CA TYR A 150 7.96 9.67 4.50
C TYR A 150 8.77 8.36 4.50
N GLN A 151 8.51 7.44 5.43
CA GLN A 151 9.15 6.12 5.45
C GLN A 151 8.21 5.02 4.96
N VAL A 152 7.96 5.01 3.64
CA VAL A 152 7.07 4.05 2.98
C VAL A 152 7.61 2.62 3.08
N THR A 153 6.76 1.68 3.47
CA THR A 153 7.07 0.25 3.59
C THR A 153 6.33 -0.62 2.57
N SER A 154 5.18 -0.17 2.06
CA SER A 154 4.42 -0.91 1.04
C SER A 154 3.79 0.07 0.04
N PHE A 155 4.45 0.20 -1.12
CA PHE A 155 4.18 1.29 -2.08
C PHE A 155 2.79 1.24 -2.72
N PHE A 156 2.19 0.06 -2.81
CA PHE A 156 0.86 -0.15 -3.41
C PHE A 156 -0.24 -0.32 -2.38
N ALA A 157 0.09 -0.28 -1.09
CA ALA A 157 -0.88 -0.38 -0.01
C ALA A 157 -1.31 1.01 0.44
N ALA A 158 -2.62 1.23 0.50
CA ALA A 158 -3.16 2.34 1.26
C ALA A 158 -2.94 2.06 2.75
N SER A 159 -2.46 3.05 3.49
CA SER A 159 -2.20 2.95 4.94
C SER A 159 -3.44 2.42 5.65
N SER A 160 -3.28 1.33 6.42
CA SER A 160 -4.40 0.57 6.99
C SER A 160 -4.94 1.09 8.33
N ARG A 161 -4.36 2.17 8.83
CA ARG A 161 -4.72 2.79 10.11
C ARG A 161 -6.10 3.41 10.14
#